data_AF-A0A173AD33-F1
#
_entry.id   AF-A0A173AD33-F1
#
_cell.length_a   1.000
_cell.length_b   1.000
_cell.length_c   1.000
_cell.angle_alpha   90.00
_cell.angle_beta   90.00
_cell.angle_gamma   90.00
#
_symmetry.space_group_name_H-M   'P 1'
#
loop_
_entity.id
_entity.type
_entity.pdbx_description
1 polymer ?
#
loop_
_entity_poly.entity_id
_entity_poly.type
_entity_poly.pdbx_seq_one_letter_code
_entity_poly.pdbx_strand_id
1 'polypeptide(L)'
;MFRAHSDQCLASSGATAADVDSLLSGALVDTPALRRHVYCILLRCKAIGKDGKLQKAAVLGRLARIDDKNATKVLENCFEQTGETPEDLAWNLFKCGYDKKSVIFEYMPNASPSSGEN
;
A
#
# COMPACT_ATOMS: atom_id res chain seq x y z
N MET A 1 -11.30 3.65 3.54
CA MET A 1 -10.24 4.44 4.21
C MET A 1 -9.12 4.86 3.25
N PHE A 2 -8.62 3.97 2.39
CA PHE A 2 -7.55 4.29 1.44
C PHE A 2 -7.90 5.47 0.52
N ARG A 3 -9.09 5.45 -0.10
CA ARG A 3 -9.57 6.52 -1.00
C ARG A 3 -9.61 7.90 -0.33
N ALA A 4 -10.00 7.97 0.95
CA ALA A 4 -10.08 9.22 1.70
C ALA A 4 -8.69 9.83 2.03
N HIS A 5 -7.68 8.99 2.28
CA HIS A 5 -6.31 9.44 2.43
C HIS A 5 -5.65 9.74 1.08
N SER A 6 -5.99 8.97 0.05
CA SER A 6 -5.57 9.16 -1.33
C SER A 6 -5.97 10.54 -1.83
N ASP A 7 -7.23 10.94 -1.66
CA ASP A 7 -7.72 12.27 -2.05
C ASP A 7 -6.90 13.41 -1.42
N GLN A 8 -6.62 13.30 -0.13
CA GLN A 8 -5.74 14.24 0.59
C GLN A 8 -4.27 14.22 0.15
N CYS A 9 -3.85 13.15 -0.51
CA CYS A 9 -2.48 12.96 -0.98
C CYS A 9 -2.31 13.35 -2.45
N LEU A 10 -3.38 13.53 -3.24
CA LEU A 10 -3.32 13.97 -4.65
C LEU A 10 -2.51 15.26 -4.78
N ALA A 11 -2.86 16.28 -3.97
CA ALA A 11 -2.22 17.60 -4.02
C ALA A 11 -0.70 17.56 -3.72
N SER A 12 -0.25 16.69 -2.81
CA SER A 12 1.17 16.61 -2.43
C SER A 12 1.99 15.66 -3.30
N SER A 13 1.34 14.67 -3.91
CA SER A 13 2.02 13.65 -4.72
C SER A 13 2.18 14.04 -6.18
N GLY A 14 1.29 14.89 -6.70
CA GLY A 14 1.18 15.19 -8.13
C GLY A 14 0.56 14.05 -8.93
N ALA A 15 0.01 13.02 -8.28
CA ALA A 15 -0.76 11.97 -8.95
C ALA A 15 -2.12 12.50 -9.41
N THR A 16 -2.59 12.01 -10.54
CA THR A 16 -3.92 12.33 -11.07
C THR A 16 -4.96 11.33 -10.56
N ALA A 17 -6.25 11.67 -10.69
CA ALA A 17 -7.32 10.72 -10.38
C ALA A 17 -7.24 9.44 -11.22
N ALA A 18 -6.73 9.53 -12.46
CA ALA A 18 -6.53 8.39 -13.36
C ALA A 18 -5.38 7.47 -12.89
N ASP A 19 -4.30 8.04 -12.35
CA ASP A 19 -3.21 7.25 -11.75
C ASP A 19 -3.73 6.44 -10.55
N VAL A 20 -4.56 7.07 -9.71
CA VAL A 20 -5.17 6.40 -8.55
C VAL A 20 -6.19 5.35 -9.00
N ASP A 21 -6.98 5.61 -10.03
CA ASP A 21 -7.89 4.62 -10.58
C ASP A 21 -7.13 3.39 -11.08
N SER A 22 -6.06 3.60 -11.86
CA SER A 22 -5.17 2.54 -12.34
C SER A 22 -4.59 1.72 -11.18
N LEU A 23 -4.11 2.39 -10.12
CA LEU A 23 -3.61 1.76 -8.90
C LEU A 23 -4.68 0.88 -8.23
N LEU A 24 -5.93 1.36 -8.15
CA LEU A 24 -7.05 0.63 -7.56
C LEU A 24 -7.52 -0.53 -8.42
N SER A 25 -7.39 -0.42 -9.75
CA SER A 25 -7.65 -1.49 -10.72
C SER A 25 -6.53 -2.54 -10.79
N GLY A 26 -5.42 -2.30 -10.10
CA GLY A 26 -4.26 -3.19 -10.07
C GLY A 26 -3.21 -2.98 -11.15
N ALA A 27 -3.35 -1.92 -11.94
CA ALA A 27 -2.30 -1.43 -12.82
C ALA A 27 -1.31 -0.60 -12.00
N LEU A 28 -0.32 -1.27 -11.41
CA LEU A 28 0.78 -0.64 -10.68
C LEU A 28 1.78 0.01 -11.64
N VAL A 29 1.50 1.24 -12.07
CA VAL A 29 2.44 2.02 -12.87
C VAL A 29 3.49 2.65 -11.96
N ASP A 30 4.75 2.32 -12.20
CA ASP A 30 5.86 2.82 -11.42
C ASP A 30 6.26 4.24 -11.85
N THR A 31 5.50 5.24 -11.41
CA THR A 31 5.79 6.65 -11.66
C THR A 31 6.21 7.36 -10.37
N PRO A 32 7.08 8.38 -10.44
CA PRO A 32 7.47 9.13 -9.25
C PRO A 32 6.25 9.71 -8.53
N ALA A 33 5.25 10.20 -9.25
CA ALA A 33 3.99 10.71 -8.67
C ALA A 33 3.24 9.64 -7.87
N LEU A 34 3.12 8.42 -8.40
CA LEU A 34 2.47 7.31 -7.69
C LEU A 34 3.26 6.84 -6.48
N ARG A 35 4.61 6.81 -6.55
CA ARG A 35 5.45 6.50 -5.38
C ARG A 35 5.19 7.49 -4.24
N ARG A 36 5.18 8.79 -4.54
CA ARG A 36 4.84 9.86 -3.56
C ARG A 36 3.44 9.65 -2.98
N HIS A 37 2.51 9.28 -3.85
CA HIS A 37 1.11 9.08 -3.49
C HIS A 37 0.94 7.94 -2.49
N VAL A 38 1.51 6.77 -2.80
CA VAL A 38 1.51 5.59 -1.93
C VAL A 38 2.21 5.89 -0.61
N TYR A 39 3.38 6.52 -0.64
CA TYR A 39 4.09 6.95 0.57
C TYR A 39 3.21 7.82 1.46
N CYS A 40 2.56 8.85 0.90
CA CYS A 40 1.68 9.75 1.64
C CYS A 40 0.50 9.00 2.29
N ILE A 41 -0.12 8.07 1.56
CA ILE A 41 -1.25 7.28 2.08
C ILE A 41 -0.79 6.38 3.22
N LEU A 42 0.29 5.62 3.02
CA LEU A 42 0.81 4.71 4.03
C LEU A 42 1.24 5.45 5.30
N LEU A 43 1.81 6.65 5.15
CA LEU A 43 2.17 7.52 6.26
C LEU A 43 0.93 7.99 7.03
N ARG A 44 -0.13 8.41 6.33
CA ARG A 44 -1.40 8.80 6.95
C ARG A 44 -2.12 7.65 7.63
N CYS A 45 -2.04 6.45 7.04
CA CYS A 45 -2.50 5.22 7.67
C CYS A 45 -1.64 4.83 8.88
N LYS A 46 -0.54 5.52 9.18
CA LYS A 46 0.45 5.11 10.20
C LYS A 46 0.97 3.69 9.97
N ALA A 47 1.00 3.25 8.72
CA ALA A 47 1.52 1.93 8.34
C ALA A 47 3.04 1.98 8.21
N ILE A 48 3.58 3.12 7.78
CA ILE A 48 5.02 3.40 7.70
C ILE A 48 5.39 4.62 8.55
N GLY A 49 6.67 4.74 8.89
CA GLY A 49 7.27 5.94 9.46
C GLY A 49 7.66 6.95 8.38
N LYS A 50 8.13 8.13 8.80
CA LYS A 50 8.65 9.16 7.88
C LYS A 50 9.85 8.67 7.07
N ASP A 51 10.56 7.69 7.61
CA ASP A 51 11.71 7.01 7.01
C ASP A 51 11.32 6.00 5.92
N GLY A 52 10.02 5.86 5.60
CA GLY A 52 9.50 4.86 4.65
C GLY A 52 9.37 3.46 5.23
N LYS A 53 9.96 3.21 6.42
CA LYS A 53 9.98 1.90 7.07
C LYS A 53 8.61 1.51 7.62
N LEU A 54 8.23 0.26 7.41
CA LEU A 54 7.00 -0.31 7.93
C LEU A 54 7.00 -0.32 9.47
N GLN A 55 5.90 0.15 10.05
CA GLN A 55 5.64 0.09 11.49
C GLN A 55 5.00 -1.27 11.81
N LYS A 56 5.82 -2.33 11.85
CA LYS A 56 5.38 -3.72 12.04
C LYS A 56 4.37 -3.87 13.18
N ALA A 57 4.67 -3.32 14.37
CA ALA A 57 3.75 -3.38 15.51
C ALA A 57 2.39 -2.73 15.25
N ALA A 58 2.37 -1.55 14.61
CA ALA A 58 1.14 -0.81 14.30
C ALA A 58 0.29 -1.51 13.23
N VAL A 59 0.91 -2.18 12.27
CA VAL A 59 0.19 -2.93 11.23
C VAL A 59 -0.24 -4.30 11.73
N LEU A 60 0.60 -5.04 12.45
CA LEU A 60 0.22 -6.31 13.08
C LEU A 60 -0.96 -6.12 14.06
N GLY A 61 -0.96 -5.05 14.85
CA GLY A 61 -2.09 -4.75 15.74
C GLY A 61 -3.41 -4.47 14.99
N ARG A 62 -3.35 -4.07 13.72
CA ARG A 62 -4.54 -3.94 12.85
C ARG A 62 -4.92 -5.26 12.20
N LEU A 63 -3.95 -6.03 11.71
CA LEU A 63 -4.18 -7.35 11.12
C LEU A 63 -4.74 -8.35 12.15
N ALA A 64 -4.29 -8.28 13.39
CA ALA A 64 -4.82 -9.11 14.48
C ALA A 64 -6.31 -8.86 14.76
N ARG A 65 -6.85 -7.69 14.39
CA ARG A 65 -8.29 -7.39 14.55
C ARG A 65 -9.16 -8.05 13.48
N ILE A 66 -8.57 -8.43 12.36
CA ILE A 66 -9.27 -9.05 11.22
C ILE A 66 -8.91 -10.53 11.06
N ASP A 67 -8.19 -11.11 12.03
CA ASP A 67 -7.67 -12.50 12.04
C ASP A 67 -6.94 -12.92 10.75
N ASP A 68 -6.34 -11.99 10.01
CA ASP A 68 -5.72 -12.31 8.73
C ASP A 68 -4.28 -12.82 8.90
N LYS A 69 -4.18 -14.13 9.11
CA LYS A 69 -2.90 -14.85 9.28
C LYS A 69 -2.05 -14.83 8.01
N ASN A 70 -2.67 -14.68 6.84
CA ASN A 70 -1.94 -14.61 5.57
C ASN A 70 -1.23 -13.25 5.43
N ALA A 71 -1.91 -12.16 5.80
CA ALA A 71 -1.35 -10.82 5.78
C ALA A 71 -0.19 -10.65 6.75
N THR A 72 -0.24 -11.28 7.91
CA THR A 72 0.90 -11.29 8.85
C THR A 72 2.14 -11.89 8.19
N LYS A 73 2.02 -13.05 7.54
CA LYS A 73 3.14 -13.70 6.84
C LYS A 73 3.68 -12.85 5.69
N VAL A 74 2.79 -12.30 4.87
CA VAL A 74 3.19 -11.43 3.75
C VAL A 74 3.93 -10.21 4.27
N LEU A 75 3.40 -9.57 5.31
CA LEU A 75 4.02 -8.41 5.91
C LEU A 75 5.42 -8.70 6.43
N GLU A 76 5.64 -9.84 7.07
CA GLU A 76 6.98 -10.25 7.51
C GLU A 76 7.93 -10.48 6.33
N ASN A 77 7.47 -11.10 5.24
CA ASN A 77 8.27 -11.27 4.02
C ASN A 77 8.56 -9.94 3.31
N CYS A 78 7.65 -8.97 3.40
CA CYS A 78 7.79 -7.66 2.76
C CYS A 78 8.46 -6.63 3.66
N PHE A 79 8.75 -6.95 4.91
CA PHE A 79 9.36 -6.00 5.85
C PHE A 79 10.79 -5.64 5.47
N GLU A 80 11.50 -6.56 4.82
CA GLU A 80 12.93 -6.42 4.44
C GLU A 80 13.14 -5.66 3.12
N GLN A 81 12.09 -5.02 2.59
CA GLN A 81 12.22 -4.17 1.40
C GLN A 81 13.18 -3.00 1.66
N THR A 82 13.86 -2.57 0.61
CA THR A 82 14.81 -1.45 0.62
C THR A 82 14.48 -0.47 -0.51
N GLY A 83 14.97 0.76 -0.42
CA GLY A 83 14.80 1.80 -1.44
C GLY A 83 15.78 2.94 -1.24
N GLU A 84 16.10 3.67 -2.31
CA GLU A 84 17.00 4.83 -2.27
C GLU A 84 16.40 6.00 -1.50
N THR A 85 15.08 6.17 -1.59
CA THR A 85 14.32 7.18 -0.86
C THR A 85 13.25 6.52 0.03
N PRO A 86 12.72 7.24 1.04
CA PRO A 86 11.58 6.75 1.81
C PRO A 86 10.35 6.45 0.93
N GLU A 87 10.21 7.15 -0.20
CA GLU A 87 9.14 6.95 -1.18
C GLU A 87 9.34 5.64 -1.96
N ASP A 88 10.58 5.35 -2.39
CA ASP A 88 10.94 4.08 -3.04
C ASP A 88 10.74 2.90 -2.10
N LEU A 89 11.18 3.02 -0.85
CA LEU A 89 10.99 1.98 0.15
C LEU A 89 9.50 1.70 0.38
N ALA A 90 8.68 2.74 0.56
CA ALA A 90 7.25 2.60 0.75
C ALA A 90 6.55 1.99 -0.47
N TRP A 91 7.01 2.34 -1.67
CA TRP A 91 6.51 1.76 -2.91
C TRP A 91 6.89 0.28 -3.07
N ASN A 92 8.14 -0.10 -2.77
CA ASN A 92 8.60 -1.49 -2.84
C ASN A 92 7.86 -2.38 -1.83
N LEU A 93 7.68 -1.86 -0.60
CA LEU A 93 6.87 -2.48 0.43
C LEU A 93 5.41 -2.68 -0.03
N PHE A 94 4.83 -1.65 -0.63
CA PHE A 94 3.47 -1.70 -1.17
C PHE A 94 3.33 -2.75 -2.26
N LYS A 95 4.25 -2.75 -3.26
CA LYS A 95 4.28 -3.73 -4.34
C LYS A 95 4.40 -5.16 -3.82
N CYS A 96 5.26 -5.39 -2.84
CA CYS A 96 5.44 -6.71 -2.24
C CYS A 96 4.15 -7.20 -1.57
N GLY A 97 3.46 -6.33 -0.81
CA GLY A 97 2.17 -6.68 -0.20
C GLY A 97 1.07 -6.92 -1.23
N TYR A 98 1.07 -6.14 -2.31
CA TYR A 98 0.11 -6.22 -3.41
C TYR A 98 0.28 -7.51 -4.23
N ASP A 99 1.50 -7.85 -4.64
CA ASP A 99 1.86 -9.06 -5.39
C ASP A 99 1.38 -10.34 -4.69
N LYS A 100 1.53 -10.38 -3.36
CA LYS A 100 1.14 -11.50 -2.53
C LYS A 100 -0.37 -11.56 -2.24
N LYS A 101 -1.18 -10.72 -2.91
CA LYS A 101 -2.63 -10.54 -2.71
C LYS A 101 -3.01 -10.36 -1.24
N SER A 102 -2.14 -9.73 -0.46
CA SER A 102 -2.38 -9.57 0.98
C SER A 102 -3.44 -8.51 1.22
N VAL A 103 -4.42 -8.86 2.05
CA VAL A 103 -5.52 -8.01 2.51
C VAL A 103 -5.10 -6.75 3.27
N ILE A 104 -3.80 -6.44 3.39
CA ILE A 104 -3.34 -5.12 3.84
C ILE A 104 -4.02 -4.00 3.02
N PHE A 105 -4.43 -4.31 1.77
CA PHE A 105 -5.18 -3.43 0.88
C PHE A 105 -6.68 -3.75 0.74
N GLU A 106 -7.32 -4.57 1.58
CA GLU A 106 -8.80 -4.69 1.62
C GLU A 106 -9.50 -3.34 1.91
N TYR A 107 -8.75 -2.30 2.30
CA TYR A 107 -9.23 -0.93 2.38
C TYR A 107 -9.22 -0.15 1.05
N MET A 108 -8.78 -0.75 -0.05
CA MET A 108 -8.99 -0.28 -1.42
C MET A 108 -10.38 -0.70 -1.89
N PRO A 109 -11.31 0.24 -2.12
CA PRO A 109 -12.72 -0.07 -2.35
C PRO A 109 -13.02 -0.83 -3.65
N ASN A 110 -12.02 -1.08 -4.51
CA ASN A 110 -12.18 -1.72 -5.82
C ASN A 110 -11.22 -2.91 -6.06
N ALA A 111 -10.68 -3.53 -5.01
CA ALA A 111 -10.19 -4.90 -5.17
C ALA A 111 -11.40 -5.83 -5.28
N SER A 112 -12.11 -5.75 -6.43
CA SER A 112 -12.95 -6.84 -6.88
C SER A 112 -12.11 -8.12 -6.79
N PRO A 113 -12.65 -9.25 -6.30
CA PRO A 113 -11.96 -10.51 -6.47
C PRO A 113 -11.75 -10.65 -7.96
N SER A 114 -10.50 -10.63 -8.42
CA SER A 114 -10.18 -11.19 -9.72
C SER A 114 -10.48 -12.67 -9.61
N SER A 115 -11.74 -13.03 -9.87
CA SER A 115 -12.12 -14.34 -10.35
C SER A 115 -11.20 -14.65 -11.52
N GLY A 116 -10.32 -15.60 -11.28
CA GLY A 116 -9.59 -16.33 -12.30
C GLY A 116 -9.80 -17.79 -11.98
N GLU A 117 -10.97 -18.31 -12.35
CA GLU A 117 -11.24 -19.72 -12.54
C GLU A 117 -10.17 -20.33 -13.47
N ASN A 118 -9.51 -21.39 -13.01
CA ASN A 118 -9.58 -22.71 -13.65
C ASN A 118 -9.19 -23.79 -12.64
#